data_AF-A0A0F9WA17-F1
#
_entry.id   AF-A0A0F9WA17-F1
#
_cell.length_a   1.000
_cell.length_b   1.000
_cell.length_c   1.000
_cell.angle_alpha   90.00
_cell.angle_beta   90.00
_cell.angle_gamma   90.00
#
_symmetry.space_group_name_H-M   'P 1'
#
loop_
_entity.id
_entity.type
_entity.pdbx_description
1 polymer ?
#
loop_
_entity_poly.entity_id
_entity_poly.type
_entity_poly.pdbx_seq_one_letter_code
_entity_poly.pdbx_strand_id
1 'polypeptide(L)'
;MTEEIKNIASGLISHLQSVKNKGAKQYFQHDFDCSFFQDWNLTDIRDSDEHKEVFKKLGLITGPVVYWFEIIPPTSNEDIRKLISKYKYSEDAKSVPALKKKYFKESTALYVGKVKRNFWGRVIQHLGYYHVKRTQGLQLYHWAKNLGLKVRLHAYEFEPDMEDLVSIFELKLARILKPITGKHS
;
A
#
# COMPACT_ATOMS: atom_id res chain seq x y z
N MET A 1 -6.03 37.05 5.69
CA MET A 1 -6.16 35.85 4.82
C MET A 1 -5.01 35.65 3.84
N THR A 2 -4.62 36.67 3.05
CA THR A 2 -3.52 36.52 2.08
C THR A 2 -2.17 36.16 2.72
N GLU A 3 -1.86 36.75 3.88
CA GLU A 3 -0.59 36.51 4.55
C GLU A 3 -0.53 35.12 5.19
N GLU A 4 -1.64 34.64 5.74
CA GLU A 4 -1.78 33.27 6.26
C GLU A 4 -1.55 32.24 5.13
N ILE A 5 -2.09 32.46 3.93
CA ILE A 5 -1.86 31.59 2.78
C ILE A 5 -0.38 31.56 2.38
N LYS A 6 0.31 32.72 2.37
CA LYS A 6 1.76 32.76 2.09
C LYS A 6 2.57 32.01 3.14
N ASN A 7 2.20 32.13 4.42
CA ASN A 7 2.86 31.41 5.51
C ASN A 7 2.68 29.90 5.38
N ILE A 8 1.46 29.44 5.07
CA ILE A 8 1.19 28.03 4.77
C ILE A 8 2.06 27.57 3.59
N ALA A 9 2.06 28.30 2.48
CA ALA A 9 2.85 27.95 1.30
C ALA A 9 4.36 27.89 1.60
N SER A 10 4.88 28.82 2.39
CA SER A 10 6.29 28.85 2.80
C SER A 10 6.66 27.64 3.64
N GLY A 11 5.78 27.20 4.54
CA GLY A 11 5.96 25.95 5.30
C GLY A 11 5.96 24.72 4.40
N LEU A 12 5.02 24.61 3.46
CA LEU A 12 5.01 23.49 2.52
C LEU A 12 6.27 23.45 1.63
N ILE A 13 6.77 24.63 1.21
CA ILE A 13 8.01 24.75 0.45
C ILE A 13 9.19 24.24 1.28
N SER A 14 9.31 24.61 2.56
CA SER A 14 10.43 24.17 3.39
C SER A 14 10.42 22.65 3.60
N HIS A 15 9.24 22.04 3.79
CA HIS A 15 9.12 20.58 3.92
C HIS A 15 9.54 19.87 2.62
N LEU A 16 9.07 20.38 1.46
CA LEU A 16 9.48 19.84 0.15
C LEU A 16 10.97 20.03 -0.13
N GLN A 17 11.57 21.16 0.26
CA GLN A 17 13.00 21.39 0.15
C GLN A 17 13.80 20.40 1.01
N SER A 18 13.32 20.10 2.23
CA SER A 18 13.91 19.08 3.10
C SER A 18 13.95 17.72 2.40
N VAL A 19 12.81 17.27 1.84
CA VAL A 19 12.73 16.00 1.09
C VAL A 19 13.59 16.02 -0.18
N LYS A 20 13.63 17.13 -0.91
CA LYS A 20 14.52 17.27 -2.09
C LYS A 20 15.99 17.09 -1.71
N ASN A 21 16.40 17.63 -0.58
CA ASN A 21 17.81 17.66 -0.17
C ASN A 21 18.24 16.39 0.57
N LYS A 22 17.36 15.79 1.38
CA LYS A 22 17.68 14.65 2.26
C LYS A 22 17.04 13.34 1.83
N GLY A 23 16.04 13.38 0.96
CA GLY A 23 15.21 12.24 0.62
C GLY A 23 14.11 11.97 1.65
N ALA A 24 13.54 10.76 1.57
CA ALA A 24 12.65 10.23 2.60
C ALA A 24 13.44 9.96 3.90
N LYS A 25 12.75 9.98 5.04
CA LYS A 25 13.34 9.69 6.36
C LYS A 25 13.96 8.29 6.38
N GLN A 26 13.23 7.30 5.87
CA GLN A 26 13.75 5.96 5.68
C GLN A 26 13.00 5.21 4.59
N TYR A 27 13.63 4.12 4.12
CA TYR A 27 13.06 3.18 3.18
C TYR A 27 12.96 1.80 3.81
N PHE A 28 11.81 1.16 3.64
CA PHE A 28 11.53 -0.19 4.09
C PHE A 28 11.06 -1.04 2.91
N GLN A 29 11.52 -2.29 2.86
CA GLN A 29 10.99 -3.29 1.93
C GLN A 29 10.84 -4.65 2.57
N HIS A 30 9.84 -5.40 2.10
CA HIS A 30 9.63 -6.78 2.51
C HIS A 30 8.86 -7.57 1.45
N ASP A 31 9.25 -8.82 1.25
CA ASP A 31 8.62 -9.73 0.29
C ASP A 31 7.59 -10.59 1.02
N PHE A 32 6.36 -10.61 0.52
CA PHE A 32 5.32 -11.52 0.94
C PHE A 32 5.11 -12.59 -0.12
N ASP A 33 5.28 -13.84 0.28
CA ASP A 33 4.84 -14.99 -0.51
C ASP A 33 3.46 -15.41 -0.03
N CYS A 34 2.43 -15.09 -0.83
CA CYS A 34 1.04 -15.33 -0.46
C CYS A 34 0.70 -16.81 -0.34
N SER A 35 1.52 -17.72 -0.91
CA SER A 35 1.27 -19.16 -0.80
C SER A 35 1.31 -19.66 0.64
N PHE A 36 2.10 -19.01 1.50
CA PHE A 36 2.24 -19.35 2.92
C PHE A 36 1.22 -18.67 3.82
N PHE A 37 0.30 -17.87 3.28
CA PHE A 37 -0.65 -17.16 4.12
C PHE A 37 -1.62 -18.12 4.83
N GLN A 38 -1.74 -17.96 6.14
CA GLN A 38 -2.69 -18.67 6.98
C GLN A 38 -3.87 -17.77 7.35
N ASP A 39 -4.92 -18.35 7.94
CA ASP A 39 -6.06 -17.56 8.37
C ASP A 39 -5.78 -16.84 9.69
N TRP A 40 -5.56 -15.54 9.60
CA TRP A 40 -5.42 -14.65 10.75
C TRP A 40 -6.61 -13.69 10.89
N ASN A 41 -7.82 -14.08 10.45
CA ASN A 41 -9.01 -13.22 10.62
C ASN A 41 -9.62 -13.26 12.02
N LEU A 42 -9.29 -14.28 12.83
CA LEU A 42 -9.80 -14.46 14.19
C LEU A 42 -8.76 -14.15 15.28
N THR A 43 -7.50 -13.97 14.89
CA THR A 43 -6.34 -13.76 15.76
C THR A 43 -5.48 -12.63 15.21
N ASP A 44 -4.64 -12.02 16.04
CA ASP A 44 -3.77 -10.94 15.59
C ASP A 44 -2.57 -11.48 14.80
N ILE A 45 -2.50 -11.17 13.50
CA ILE A 45 -1.37 -11.54 12.65
C ILE A 45 -0.01 -11.06 13.20
N ARG A 46 0.02 -10.03 14.04
CA ARG A 46 1.27 -9.54 14.65
C ARG A 46 1.87 -10.56 15.62
N ASP A 47 1.08 -11.51 16.10
CA ASP A 47 1.52 -12.59 16.98
C ASP A 47 1.91 -13.85 16.20
N SER A 48 1.70 -13.87 14.87
CA SER A 48 2.07 -15.00 14.02
C SER A 48 3.58 -15.21 13.96
N ASP A 49 4.05 -16.45 14.00
CA ASP A 49 5.47 -16.74 13.87
C ASP A 49 6.04 -16.32 12.52
N GLU A 50 5.21 -16.39 11.47
CA GLU A 50 5.57 -16.04 10.10
C GLU A 50 5.73 -14.53 9.90
N HIS A 51 4.93 -13.70 10.58
CA HIS A 51 4.87 -12.26 10.32
C HIS A 51 5.25 -11.36 11.50
N LYS A 52 5.42 -11.88 12.72
CA LYS A 52 5.75 -11.07 13.90
C LYS A 52 6.96 -10.17 13.70
N GLU A 53 8.02 -10.67 13.07
CA GLU A 53 9.25 -9.91 12.87
C GLU A 53 9.08 -8.78 11.85
N VAL A 54 8.29 -8.99 10.78
CA VAL A 54 7.97 -7.91 9.84
C VAL A 54 7.06 -6.87 10.50
N PHE A 55 6.07 -7.29 11.29
CA PHE A 55 5.16 -6.36 11.96
C PHE A 55 5.82 -5.58 13.10
N LYS A 56 6.82 -6.14 13.78
CA LYS A 56 7.69 -5.36 14.69
C LYS A 56 8.40 -4.23 13.95
N LYS A 57 9.01 -4.51 12.79
CA LYS A 57 9.69 -3.49 11.96
C LYS A 57 8.70 -2.44 11.45
N LEU A 58 7.54 -2.86 10.95
CA LEU A 58 6.47 -1.95 10.51
C LEU A 58 5.95 -1.08 11.66
N GLY A 59 5.97 -1.58 12.90
CA GLY A 59 5.59 -0.82 14.09
C GLY A 59 6.54 0.33 14.44
N LEU A 60 7.79 0.28 13.97
CA LEU A 60 8.78 1.36 14.12
C LEU A 60 8.56 2.51 13.12
N ILE A 61 7.72 2.31 12.09
CA ILE A 61 7.41 3.30 11.06
C ILE A 61 6.22 4.15 11.56
N THR A 62 6.53 5.31 12.12
CA THR A 62 5.52 6.16 12.79
C THR A 62 5.10 7.37 11.97
N GLY A 63 5.92 7.81 11.01
CA GLY A 63 5.66 8.96 10.15
C GLY A 63 4.65 8.69 9.01
N PRO A 64 4.37 9.72 8.19
CA PRO A 64 3.63 9.59 6.95
C PRO A 64 4.37 8.67 5.96
N VAL A 65 3.62 7.83 5.24
CA VAL A 65 4.21 6.84 4.32
C VAL A 65 3.56 6.90 2.95
N VAL A 66 4.37 6.81 1.91
CA VAL A 66 3.94 6.39 0.57
C VAL A 66 4.53 5.03 0.27
N TYR A 67 3.70 4.10 -0.19
CA TYR A 67 4.07 2.71 -0.38
C TYR A 67 3.43 2.13 -1.64
N TRP A 68 3.98 1.02 -2.12
CA TRP A 68 3.37 0.23 -3.17
C TRP A 68 3.64 -1.25 -2.98
N PHE A 69 2.75 -2.08 -3.53
CA PHE A 69 2.98 -3.50 -3.70
C PHE A 69 3.43 -3.74 -5.14
N GLU A 70 4.65 -4.21 -5.31
CA GLU A 70 5.19 -4.70 -6.57
C GLU A 70 4.89 -6.20 -6.71
N ILE A 71 4.57 -6.64 -7.92
CA ILE A 71 4.34 -8.02 -8.33
C ILE A 71 5.69 -8.61 -8.69
N ILE A 72 6.04 -9.71 -8.03
CA ILE A 72 7.24 -10.46 -8.35
C ILE A 72 6.84 -11.55 -9.35
N PRO A 73 7.52 -11.69 -10.51
CA PRO A 73 7.27 -12.76 -11.47
C PRO A 73 7.27 -14.17 -10.82
N PRO A 74 6.57 -15.16 -11.40
CA PRO A 74 6.13 -15.22 -12.81
C PRO A 74 4.65 -14.91 -13.06
N THR A 75 3.89 -14.52 -12.03
CA THR A 75 2.43 -14.37 -12.17
C THR A 75 2.06 -13.26 -13.16
N SER A 76 1.18 -13.56 -14.11
CA SER A 76 0.71 -12.58 -15.10
C SER A 76 -0.28 -11.57 -14.50
N ASN A 77 -0.29 -10.35 -15.04
CA ASN A 77 -1.23 -9.31 -14.63
C ASN A 77 -2.68 -9.66 -14.99
N GLU A 78 -2.89 -10.39 -16.08
CA GLU A 78 -4.18 -10.93 -16.48
C GLU A 78 -4.76 -11.88 -15.42
N ASP A 79 -3.96 -12.83 -14.93
CA ASP A 79 -4.39 -13.80 -13.91
C ASP A 79 -4.71 -13.12 -12.58
N ILE A 80 -3.85 -12.18 -12.16
CA ILE A 80 -4.06 -11.37 -10.96
C ILE A 80 -5.40 -10.65 -11.05
N ARG A 81 -5.64 -9.95 -12.17
CA ARG A 81 -6.88 -9.17 -12.33
C ARG A 81 -8.11 -10.05 -12.43
N LYS A 82 -8.01 -11.22 -13.07
CA LYS A 82 -9.10 -12.20 -13.12
C LYS A 82 -9.48 -12.66 -11.72
N LEU A 83 -8.51 -12.97 -10.87
CA LEU A 83 -8.77 -13.42 -9.50
C LEU A 83 -9.28 -12.31 -8.57
N ILE A 84 -8.72 -11.10 -8.65
CA ILE A 84 -9.27 -9.95 -7.91
C ILE A 84 -10.72 -9.70 -8.33
N SER A 85 -11.02 -9.76 -9.63
CA SER A 85 -12.38 -9.58 -10.14
C SER A 85 -13.31 -10.69 -9.65
N LYS A 86 -12.88 -11.96 -9.68
CA LYS A 86 -13.68 -13.09 -9.18
C LYS A 86 -14.01 -12.91 -7.69
N TYR A 87 -13.00 -12.57 -6.88
CA TYR A 87 -13.19 -12.32 -5.46
C TYR A 87 -14.09 -11.10 -5.19
N LYS A 88 -13.92 -10.00 -5.93
CA LYS A 88 -14.75 -8.79 -5.77
C LYS A 88 -16.25 -9.06 -5.86
N TYR A 89 -16.67 -10.04 -6.65
CA TYR A 89 -18.07 -10.41 -6.84
C TYR A 89 -18.47 -11.70 -6.10
N SER A 90 -17.61 -12.24 -5.24
CA SER A 90 -17.98 -13.37 -4.39
C SER A 90 -18.86 -12.90 -3.23
N GLU A 91 -19.60 -13.84 -2.65
CA GLU A 91 -20.27 -13.63 -1.38
C GLU A 91 -19.25 -13.25 -0.29
N ASP A 92 -19.64 -12.37 0.61
CA ASP A 92 -18.83 -11.86 1.73
C ASP A 92 -17.50 -11.16 1.40
N ALA A 93 -17.27 -10.81 0.13
CA ALA A 93 -16.05 -10.14 -0.30
C ALA A 93 -15.80 -8.83 0.48
N LYS A 94 -14.60 -8.72 1.06
CA LYS A 94 -14.10 -7.44 1.59
C LYS A 94 -13.79 -6.50 0.43
N SER A 95 -13.90 -5.19 0.68
CA SER A 95 -13.67 -4.16 -0.33
C SER A 95 -12.24 -4.21 -0.88
N VAL A 96 -12.11 -4.28 -2.21
CA VAL A 96 -10.85 -4.26 -2.98
C VAL A 96 -10.69 -2.97 -3.78
N PRO A 97 -9.45 -2.56 -4.14
CA PRO A 97 -9.24 -1.40 -4.98
C PRO A 97 -9.96 -1.51 -6.31
N ALA A 98 -10.38 -0.36 -6.84
CA ALA A 98 -11.03 -0.31 -8.14
C ALA A 98 -10.14 -0.91 -9.24
N LEU A 99 -10.74 -1.73 -10.11
CA LEU A 99 -10.09 -2.26 -11.31
C LEU A 99 -10.40 -1.32 -12.48
N LYS A 100 -9.39 -0.62 -13.01
CA LYS A 100 -9.52 0.21 -14.21
C LYS A 100 -9.82 -0.67 -15.42
N LYS A 101 -10.66 -0.20 -16.38
CA LYS A 101 -10.93 -0.93 -17.63
C LYS A 101 -9.65 -1.15 -18.45
N LYS A 102 -8.83 -0.10 -18.57
CA LYS A 102 -7.51 -0.13 -19.20
C LYS A 102 -6.44 -0.09 -18.12
N TYR A 103 -5.41 -0.91 -18.25
CA TYR A 103 -4.24 -0.98 -17.38
C TYR A 103 -3.00 -1.30 -18.22
N PHE A 104 -1.83 -1.06 -17.66
CA PHE A 104 -0.57 -1.36 -18.33
C PHE A 104 -0.17 -2.81 -18.04
N LYS A 105 -0.16 -3.65 -19.08
CA LYS A 105 0.11 -5.09 -18.96
C LYS A 105 1.52 -5.39 -18.45
N GLU A 106 2.47 -4.51 -18.73
CA GLU A 106 3.86 -4.63 -18.28
C GLU A 106 4.13 -3.98 -16.91
N SER A 107 3.11 -3.40 -16.25
CA SER A 107 3.33 -2.78 -14.93
C SER A 107 3.60 -3.86 -13.89
N THR A 108 4.68 -3.71 -13.13
CA THR A 108 4.91 -4.55 -11.94
C THR A 108 4.18 -4.01 -10.72
N ALA A 109 3.55 -2.83 -10.77
CA ALA A 109 2.86 -2.28 -9.61
C ALA A 109 1.44 -2.83 -9.48
N LEU A 110 1.17 -3.55 -8.40
CA LEU A 110 -0.18 -4.00 -8.05
C LEU A 110 -1.04 -2.83 -7.57
N TYR A 111 -0.49 -2.03 -6.65
CA TYR A 111 -1.20 -0.98 -5.93
C TYR A 111 -0.21 0.05 -5.40
N VAL A 112 -0.58 1.33 -5.45
CA VAL A 112 0.11 2.42 -4.77
C VAL A 112 -0.82 2.96 -3.70
N GLY A 113 -0.29 3.36 -2.56
CA GLY A 113 -1.07 3.95 -1.49
C GLY A 113 -0.27 4.90 -0.62
N LYS A 114 -1.00 5.62 0.22
CA LYS A 114 -0.44 6.48 1.25
C LYS A 114 -1.16 6.29 2.56
N VAL A 115 -0.49 6.63 3.64
CA VAL A 115 -1.09 6.70 4.96
C VAL A 115 -0.38 7.78 5.78
N LYS A 116 -1.14 8.51 6.59
CA LYS A 116 -0.59 9.58 7.43
C LYS A 116 0.08 9.03 8.69
N ARG A 117 -0.48 7.95 9.26
CA ARG A 117 -0.07 7.29 10.52
C ARG A 117 -0.49 5.82 10.51
N ASN A 118 0.02 5.00 11.43
CA ASN A 118 -0.38 3.60 11.60
C ASN A 118 -0.19 2.73 10.34
N PHE A 119 0.99 2.79 9.73
CA PHE A 119 1.28 2.08 8.48
C PHE A 119 1.15 0.56 8.60
N TRP A 120 1.61 -0.04 9.69
CA TRP A 120 1.44 -1.48 9.95
C TRP A 120 -0.02 -1.93 9.84
N GLY A 121 -0.97 -1.14 10.38
CA GLY A 121 -2.41 -1.45 10.31
C GLY A 121 -2.94 -1.40 8.87
N ARG A 122 -2.39 -0.48 8.06
CA ARG A 122 -2.69 -0.42 6.62
C ARG A 122 -2.16 -1.65 5.88
N VAL A 123 -0.99 -2.17 6.27
CA VAL A 123 -0.45 -3.43 5.72
C VAL A 123 -1.36 -4.60 6.08
N ILE A 124 -1.76 -4.77 7.36
CA ILE A 124 -2.73 -5.82 7.79
C ILE A 124 -3.99 -5.81 6.91
N GLN A 125 -4.51 -4.61 6.65
CA GLN A 125 -5.68 -4.44 5.80
C GLN A 125 -5.44 -4.87 4.35
N HIS A 126 -4.27 -4.57 3.79
CA HIS A 126 -3.91 -5.03 2.44
C HIS A 126 -3.72 -6.55 2.37
N LEU A 127 -3.12 -7.16 3.40
CA LEU A 127 -2.97 -8.60 3.48
C LEU A 127 -4.32 -9.31 3.62
N GLY A 128 -5.33 -8.65 4.16
CA GLY A 128 -6.71 -9.14 4.20
C GLY A 128 -7.22 -9.53 5.58
N TYR A 129 -6.48 -9.23 6.64
CA TYR A 129 -6.79 -9.68 8.01
C TYR A 129 -7.53 -8.63 8.84
N TYR A 130 -7.84 -7.47 8.27
CA TYR A 130 -8.66 -6.48 8.97
C TYR A 130 -10.12 -6.92 8.98
N HIS A 131 -10.74 -6.96 10.16
CA HIS A 131 -12.10 -7.51 10.35
C HIS A 131 -13.21 -6.69 9.66
N VAL A 132 -12.99 -5.40 9.42
CA VAL A 132 -14.00 -4.53 8.80
C VAL A 132 -14.06 -4.71 7.28
N LYS A 133 -15.18 -5.25 6.79
CA LYS A 133 -15.39 -5.52 5.35
C LYS A 133 -15.36 -4.28 4.44
N ARG A 134 -15.86 -3.12 4.93
CA ARG A 134 -16.00 -1.90 4.12
C ARG A 134 -14.67 -1.19 3.82
N THR A 135 -13.62 -1.44 4.60
CA THR A 135 -12.37 -0.69 4.44
C THR A 135 -11.56 -1.28 3.29
N GLN A 136 -11.34 -0.50 2.23
CA GLN A 136 -10.68 -0.96 1.01
C GLN A 136 -9.21 -1.33 1.21
N GLY A 137 -8.85 -2.59 0.97
CA GLY A 137 -7.49 -3.13 1.00
C GLY A 137 -7.31 -4.15 -0.13
N LEU A 138 -6.09 -4.61 -0.41
CA LEU A 138 -5.86 -5.58 -1.48
C LEU A 138 -6.51 -6.95 -1.20
N GLN A 139 -6.73 -7.29 0.07
CA GLN A 139 -7.34 -8.54 0.50
C GLN A 139 -6.56 -9.79 0.03
N LEU A 140 -5.21 -9.72 0.03
CA LEU A 140 -4.34 -10.72 -0.62
C LEU A 140 -4.61 -12.16 -0.15
N TYR A 141 -4.81 -12.38 1.15
CA TYR A 141 -5.16 -13.70 1.70
C TYR A 141 -6.31 -14.39 0.97
N HIS A 142 -7.34 -13.63 0.60
CA HIS A 142 -8.58 -14.20 0.09
C HIS A 142 -8.51 -14.67 -1.37
N TRP A 143 -7.57 -14.17 -2.17
CA TRP A 143 -7.50 -14.50 -3.60
C TRP A 143 -6.09 -14.77 -4.14
N ALA A 144 -5.06 -14.23 -3.51
CA ALA A 144 -3.68 -14.31 -3.98
C ALA A 144 -2.97 -15.60 -3.54
N LYS A 145 -3.43 -16.23 -2.44
CA LYS A 145 -2.86 -17.47 -1.90
C LYS A 145 -2.85 -18.60 -2.92
N ASN A 146 -4.00 -18.90 -3.53
CA ASN A 146 -4.15 -19.99 -4.51
C ASN A 146 -3.40 -19.72 -5.83
N LEU A 147 -3.01 -18.47 -6.08
CA LEU A 147 -2.19 -18.08 -7.21
C LEU A 147 -0.69 -18.27 -6.95
N GLY A 148 -0.29 -18.48 -5.69
CA GLY A 148 1.11 -18.43 -5.28
C GLY A 148 1.74 -17.05 -5.53
N LEU A 149 0.94 -15.99 -5.46
CA LEU A 149 1.40 -14.64 -5.79
C LEU A 149 2.51 -14.20 -4.82
N LYS A 150 3.60 -13.69 -5.37
CA LYS A 150 4.66 -13.04 -4.62
C LYS A 150 4.57 -11.53 -4.84
N VAL A 151 4.59 -10.77 -3.76
CA VAL A 151 4.62 -9.30 -3.83
C VAL A 151 5.72 -8.73 -2.95
N ARG A 152 6.34 -7.65 -3.41
CA ARG A 152 7.25 -6.83 -2.61
C ARG A 152 6.52 -5.58 -2.14
N LEU A 153 6.43 -5.39 -0.83
CA LEU A 153 6.04 -4.12 -0.25
C LEU A 153 7.25 -3.19 -0.24
N HIS A 154 7.09 -2.01 -0.81
CA HIS A 154 8.03 -0.90 -0.70
C HIS A 154 7.38 0.24 0.06
N ALA A 155 8.11 0.90 0.96
CA ALA A 155 7.59 2.01 1.74
C ALA A 155 8.66 3.07 1.97
N TYR A 156 8.32 4.31 1.65
CA TYR A 156 9.09 5.50 2.05
C TYR A 156 8.37 6.19 3.20
N GLU A 157 9.00 6.23 4.36
CA GLU A 157 8.56 7.05 5.49
C GLU A 157 9.11 8.46 5.34
N PHE A 158 8.28 9.45 5.62
CA PHE A 158 8.64 10.86 5.63
C PHE A 158 8.61 11.41 7.05
N GLU A 159 9.22 12.58 7.23
CA GLU A 159 9.09 13.32 8.47
C GLU A 159 7.62 13.73 8.73
N PRO A 160 7.20 13.94 10.00
CA PRO A 160 5.82 14.25 10.34
C PRO A 160 5.24 15.49 9.63
N ASP A 161 6.09 16.44 9.26
CA ASP A 161 5.75 17.67 8.54
C ASP A 161 5.27 17.43 7.08
N MET A 162 5.49 16.22 6.54
CA MET A 162 5.04 15.79 5.23
C MET A 162 3.62 15.21 5.21
N GLU A 163 2.90 15.19 6.34
CA GLU A 163 1.60 14.53 6.50
C GLU A 163 0.58 14.94 5.43
N ASP A 164 0.52 16.22 5.07
CA ASP A 164 -0.41 16.73 4.05
C ASP A 164 0.12 16.60 2.62
N LEU A 165 1.42 16.42 2.46
CA LEU A 165 2.10 16.36 1.17
C LEU A 165 2.23 14.95 0.59
N VAL A 166 2.21 13.89 1.42
CA VAL A 166 2.32 12.49 0.93
C VAL A 166 1.26 12.10 -0.10
N SER A 167 0.10 12.77 -0.11
CA SER A 167 -0.94 12.55 -1.13
C SER A 167 -0.46 12.97 -2.53
N ILE A 168 0.36 14.02 -2.62
CA ILE A 168 0.94 14.47 -3.90
C ILE A 168 1.97 13.45 -4.40
N PHE A 169 2.78 12.90 -3.50
CA PHE A 169 3.77 11.88 -3.83
C PHE A 169 3.10 10.58 -4.30
N GLU A 170 2.04 10.14 -3.62
CA GLU A 170 1.24 8.98 -4.05
C GLU A 170 0.67 9.18 -5.45
N LEU A 171 0.07 10.33 -5.73
CA LEU A 171 -0.45 10.64 -7.06
C LEU A 171 0.64 10.60 -8.14
N LYS A 172 1.82 11.18 -7.87
CA LYS A 172 2.95 11.20 -8.81
C LYS A 172 3.55 9.81 -9.00
N LEU A 173 3.75 9.04 -7.93
CA LEU A 173 4.23 7.67 -7.99
C LEU A 173 3.25 6.76 -8.73
N ALA A 174 1.95 6.89 -8.50
CA ALA A 174 0.94 6.15 -9.24
C ALA A 174 0.97 6.44 -10.76
N ARG A 175 1.31 7.66 -11.18
CA ARG A 175 1.48 7.99 -12.61
C ARG A 175 2.73 7.38 -13.22
N ILE A 176 3.80 7.25 -12.43
CA ILE A 176 5.07 6.63 -12.85
C ILE A 176 4.92 5.11 -12.92
N LEU A 177 4.48 4.50 -11.81
CA LEU A 177 4.38 3.05 -11.62
C LEU A 177 3.19 2.42 -12.35
N LYS A 178 2.15 3.22 -12.62
CA LYS A 178 0.97 2.83 -13.39
C LYS A 178 0.29 1.56 -12.84
N PRO A 179 -0.11 1.53 -11.56
CA PRO A 179 -0.56 0.31 -10.92
C PRO A 179 -1.78 -0.29 -11.60
N ILE A 180 -1.86 -1.62 -11.60
CA ILE A 180 -2.96 -2.35 -12.26
C ILE A 180 -4.27 -2.27 -11.47
N THR A 181 -4.23 -1.87 -10.19
CA THR A 181 -5.40 -1.59 -9.35
C THR A 181 -5.38 -0.17 -8.79
N GLY A 182 -6.53 0.28 -8.26
CA GLY A 182 -6.70 1.61 -7.66
C GLY A 182 -7.17 2.67 -8.67
N LYS A 183 -7.72 3.76 -8.14
CA LYS A 183 -8.04 4.98 -8.90
C LYS A 183 -7.28 6.13 -8.25
N HIS A 184 -6.13 6.45 -8.81
CA HIS A 184 -5.40 7.68 -8.53
C HIS A 184 -5.82 8.66 -9.62
N SER A 185 -6.93 9.35 -9.37
CA SER A 185 -7.48 10.41 -10.24
C SER A 185 -6.89 11.74 -9.84
#